data_AF-A0A8H7G4K7-F1
#
_entry.id   AF-A0A8H7G4K7-F1
#
_cell.length_a   1.000
_cell.length_b   1.000
_cell.length_c   1.000
_cell.angle_alpha   90.00
_cell.angle_beta   90.00
_cell.angle_gamma   90.00
#
_symmetry.space_group_name_H-M   'P 1'
#
loop_
_entity.id
_entity.type
_entity.pdbx_description
1 polymer ?
#
loop_
_entity_poly.entity_id
_entity_poly.type
_entity_poly.pdbx_seq_one_letter_code
_entity_poly.pdbx_strand_id
1 'polypeptide(L)'
;MPAEDIPIDWDNPAVKDYLSLIRYASTDSMPATRNNIDERLQVLTPLSLLINMATVIVCTTVVKPGIRTWGITQNYPTAISPRPSLIAIYVIAIYAGQIGYCLLLVLARKTETKRTLTKGVGLSLVAANWVMAAWAVAWVMQGFLASTILLGILIVLLLYSNLNLLVYHAPTRSRPFDIALIHAPLRFFLILPASLLFPYSLFITLGLSYDPAHAPTQYSRHEWAGFGVVLGINLVGLLVIILRRDIVWAVAATWICVSVFSARPKPAPVYITEILFTVMHPLALVCSFIWVWLHKRRRGTIALRGEEGERVNVDAEVENQAAVTGGAARGHGANGNRRRGEEGPREVDVDGVWG
;
A
#
# COMPACT_ATOMS: atom_id res chain seq x y z
N MET A 1 -42.67 -23.45 -18.44
CA MET A 1 -42.05 -24.77 -18.69
C MET A 1 -40.80 -24.83 -17.84
N PRO A 2 -40.70 -25.75 -16.87
CA PRO A 2 -39.49 -25.91 -16.07
C PRO A 2 -38.39 -26.49 -16.98
N ALA A 3 -37.20 -25.89 -16.96
CA ALA A 3 -36.02 -26.45 -17.60
C ALA A 3 -35.65 -27.72 -16.82
N GLU A 4 -35.74 -28.88 -17.46
CA GLU A 4 -35.21 -30.12 -16.93
C GLU A 4 -33.68 -30.00 -16.87
N ASP A 5 -33.12 -30.05 -15.65
CA ASP A 5 -31.69 -30.16 -15.42
C ASP A 5 -31.21 -31.50 -15.95
N ILE A 6 -30.71 -31.51 -17.19
CA ILE A 6 -30.06 -32.68 -17.78
C ILE A 6 -28.78 -32.94 -16.97
N PRO A 7 -28.62 -34.12 -16.35
CA PRO A 7 -27.42 -34.45 -15.60
C PRO A 7 -26.23 -34.46 -16.57
N ILE A 8 -25.31 -33.51 -16.36
CA ILE A 8 -24.06 -33.43 -17.12
C ILE A 8 -23.21 -34.63 -16.74
N ASP A 9 -22.95 -35.51 -17.72
CA ASP A 9 -22.05 -36.64 -17.57
C ASP A 9 -20.59 -36.16 -17.59
N TRP A 10 -20.06 -35.92 -16.39
CA TRP A 10 -18.69 -35.46 -16.16
C TRP A 10 -17.63 -36.50 -16.50
N ASP A 11 -18.01 -37.77 -16.69
CA ASP A 11 -17.08 -38.84 -17.03
C ASP A 11 -16.90 -39.04 -18.54
N ASN A 12 -17.71 -38.38 -19.35
CA ASN A 12 -17.59 -38.40 -20.79
C ASN A 12 -16.23 -37.82 -21.25
N PRO A 13 -15.41 -38.58 -22.01
CA PRO A 13 -14.10 -38.14 -22.47
C PRO A 13 -14.18 -36.86 -23.32
N ALA A 14 -15.28 -36.64 -24.06
CA ALA A 14 -15.47 -35.42 -24.84
C ALA A 14 -15.67 -34.18 -23.95
N VAL A 15 -16.29 -34.32 -22.77
CA VAL A 15 -16.43 -33.22 -21.80
C VAL A 15 -15.09 -32.92 -21.13
N LYS A 16 -14.30 -33.96 -20.81
CA LYS A 16 -12.94 -33.81 -20.27
C LYS A 16 -12.00 -33.13 -21.27
N ASP A 17 -12.10 -33.44 -22.56
CA ASP A 17 -11.34 -32.77 -23.62
C ASP A 17 -11.80 -31.33 -23.83
N TYR A 18 -13.09 -31.03 -23.73
CA TYR A 18 -13.58 -29.66 -23.82
C TYR A 18 -13.13 -28.80 -22.63
N LEU A 19 -13.15 -29.36 -21.42
CA LEU A 19 -12.64 -28.70 -20.23
C LEU A 19 -11.12 -28.57 -20.24
N SER A 20 -10.39 -29.55 -20.77
CA SER A 20 -8.95 -29.44 -20.95
C SER A 20 -8.62 -28.39 -22.01
N LEU A 21 -9.38 -28.27 -23.11
CA LEU A 21 -9.28 -27.21 -24.10
C LEU A 21 -9.64 -25.83 -23.53
N ILE A 22 -10.66 -25.70 -22.69
CA ILE A 22 -10.97 -24.43 -22.00
C ILE A 22 -9.86 -24.09 -21.00
N ARG A 23 -9.33 -25.08 -20.27
CA ARG A 23 -8.22 -24.91 -19.34
C ARG A 23 -6.94 -24.52 -20.09
N TYR A 24 -6.65 -25.17 -21.22
CA TYR A 24 -5.47 -24.91 -22.04
C TYR A 24 -5.61 -23.58 -22.80
N ALA A 25 -6.77 -23.28 -23.39
CA ALA A 25 -7.06 -21.98 -23.99
C ALA A 25 -7.03 -20.85 -22.94
N SER A 26 -7.49 -21.08 -21.71
CA SER A 26 -7.34 -20.16 -20.58
C SER A 26 -5.87 -19.99 -20.16
N THR A 27 -5.05 -21.04 -20.28
CA THR A 27 -3.65 -21.01 -19.85
C THR A 27 -2.70 -20.48 -20.93
N ASP A 28 -2.98 -20.69 -22.22
CA ASP A 28 -2.12 -20.30 -23.36
C ASP A 28 -2.54 -19.01 -24.08
N SER A 29 -3.82 -18.61 -24.03
CA SER A 29 -4.21 -17.25 -24.50
C SER A 29 -3.89 -16.16 -23.47
N MET A 30 -3.73 -16.54 -22.20
CA MET A 30 -3.32 -15.65 -21.10
C MET A 30 -1.90 -15.08 -21.23
N PRO A 31 -0.82 -15.82 -21.55
CA PRO A 31 0.53 -15.26 -21.59
C PRO A 31 0.68 -14.18 -22.65
N ALA A 32 0.10 -14.36 -23.85
CA ALA A 32 0.18 -13.38 -24.92
C ALA A 32 -0.58 -12.07 -24.59
N THR A 33 -1.80 -12.16 -24.04
CA THR A 33 -2.55 -10.97 -23.61
C THR A 33 -1.97 -10.31 -22.36
N ARG A 34 -1.40 -11.10 -21.43
CA ARG A 34 -0.78 -10.61 -20.19
C ARG A 34 0.49 -9.82 -20.46
N ASN A 35 1.34 -10.28 -21.38
CA ASN A 35 2.53 -9.54 -21.79
C ASN A 35 2.16 -8.18 -22.39
N ASN A 36 1.11 -8.13 -23.21
CA ASN A 36 0.61 -6.88 -23.80
C ASN A 36 0.05 -5.90 -22.74
N ILE A 37 -0.60 -6.39 -21.68
CA ILE A 37 -1.13 -5.54 -20.60
C ILE A 37 -0.01 -5.01 -19.71
N ASP A 38 0.95 -5.87 -19.34
CA ASP A 38 2.09 -5.50 -18.50
C ASP A 38 2.99 -4.47 -19.20
N GLU A 39 3.15 -4.57 -20.53
CA GLU A 39 3.88 -3.61 -21.36
C GLU A 39 3.14 -2.26 -21.48
N ARG A 40 1.83 -2.30 -21.76
CA ARG A 40 1.01 -1.08 -21.84
C ARG A 40 0.98 -0.32 -20.52
N LEU A 41 0.94 -1.02 -19.38
CA LEU A 41 0.88 -0.39 -18.06
C LEU A 41 2.21 0.29 -17.67
N GLN A 42 3.35 -0.24 -18.13
CA GLN A 42 4.66 0.39 -17.94
C GLN A 42 4.77 1.73 -18.65
N VAL A 43 4.14 1.89 -19.81
CA VAL A 43 4.08 3.17 -20.54
C VAL A 43 3.00 4.08 -19.96
N LEU A 44 1.85 3.52 -19.57
CA LEU A 44 0.69 4.29 -19.11
C LEU A 44 0.93 4.95 -17.75
N THR A 45 1.68 4.30 -16.85
CA THR A 45 1.97 4.84 -15.52
C THR A 45 2.73 6.18 -15.56
N PRO A 46 3.92 6.27 -16.16
CA PRO A 46 4.65 7.54 -16.27
C PRO A 46 3.89 8.57 -17.11
N LEU A 47 3.18 8.14 -18.16
CA LEU A 47 2.36 9.05 -18.96
C LEU A 47 1.24 9.70 -18.13
N SER A 48 0.51 8.91 -17.33
CA SER A 48 -0.55 9.43 -16.46
C SER A 48 -0.03 10.42 -15.42
N LEU A 49 1.17 10.16 -14.87
CA LEU A 49 1.84 11.06 -13.93
C LEU A 49 2.21 12.38 -14.59
N LEU A 50 2.78 12.34 -15.80
CA LEU A 50 3.13 13.54 -16.56
C LEU A 50 1.90 14.39 -16.88
N ILE A 51 0.80 13.76 -17.30
CA ILE A 51 -0.46 14.46 -17.58
C ILE A 51 -1.03 15.10 -16.31
N ASN A 52 -1.03 14.38 -15.18
CA ASN A 52 -1.45 14.91 -13.89
C ASN A 52 -0.61 16.13 -13.48
N MET A 53 0.72 15.99 -13.52
CA MET A 53 1.65 17.06 -13.16
C MET A 53 1.49 18.29 -14.06
N ALA A 54 1.41 18.09 -15.38
CA ALA A 54 1.20 19.17 -16.34
C ALA A 54 -0.14 19.90 -16.08
N THR A 55 -1.22 19.14 -15.88
CA THR A 55 -2.55 19.70 -15.58
C THR A 55 -2.52 20.52 -14.30
N VAL A 56 -1.95 20.00 -13.22
CA VAL A 56 -1.86 20.71 -11.94
C VAL A 56 -0.97 21.95 -12.04
N ILE A 57 0.16 21.89 -12.76
CA ILE A 57 1.02 23.07 -13.00
C ILE A 57 0.24 24.15 -13.76
N VAL A 58 -0.46 23.79 -14.84
CA VAL A 58 -1.28 24.73 -15.63
C VAL A 58 -2.40 25.33 -14.78
N CYS A 59 -3.14 24.51 -14.03
CA CYS A 59 -4.19 24.95 -13.10
C CYS A 59 -3.65 25.84 -11.97
N THR A 60 -2.38 25.68 -11.60
CA THR A 60 -1.75 26.47 -10.53
C THR A 60 -1.18 27.80 -11.04
N THR A 61 -0.64 27.84 -12.26
CA THR A 61 0.19 28.94 -12.75
C THR A 61 -0.43 29.76 -13.88
N VAL A 62 -1.25 29.14 -14.74
CA VAL A 62 -1.79 29.77 -15.95
C VAL A 62 -3.22 30.26 -15.74
N VAL A 63 -4.08 29.42 -15.13
CA VAL A 63 -5.51 29.74 -14.97
C VAL A 63 -5.74 30.69 -13.79
N LYS A 64 -6.68 31.64 -13.96
CA LYS A 64 -7.12 32.58 -12.93
C LYS A 64 -8.63 32.42 -12.70
N PRO A 65 -9.11 32.26 -11.44
CA PRO A 65 -8.32 32.09 -10.22
C PRO A 65 -7.57 30.74 -10.21
N GLY A 66 -6.31 30.75 -9.76
CA GLY A 66 -5.43 29.58 -9.74
C GLY A 66 -5.41 28.88 -8.37
N ILE A 67 -4.55 27.87 -8.21
CA ILE A 67 -4.41 27.15 -6.92
C ILE A 67 -3.53 27.91 -5.89
N ARG A 68 -2.46 28.60 -6.32
CA ARG A 68 -1.39 29.11 -5.41
C ARG A 68 -1.46 30.60 -5.07
N THR A 69 -1.55 31.48 -6.07
CA THR A 69 -1.18 32.91 -5.88
C THR A 69 -2.38 33.86 -5.85
N TRP A 70 -3.52 33.43 -6.38
CA TRP A 70 -4.82 34.13 -6.40
C TRP A 70 -5.91 33.09 -6.18
N GLY A 71 -5.83 32.46 -5.01
CA GLY A 71 -6.37 31.13 -4.75
C GLY A 71 -7.86 31.12 -4.51
N ILE A 72 -8.54 30.07 -4.99
CA ILE A 72 -9.84 29.64 -4.43
C ILE A 72 -9.78 29.61 -2.90
N THR A 73 -8.63 29.28 -2.31
CA THR A 73 -8.44 29.28 -0.86
C THR A 73 -8.54 30.64 -0.19
N GLN A 74 -8.22 31.72 -0.91
CA GLN A 74 -8.40 33.09 -0.42
C GLN A 74 -9.85 33.57 -0.59
N ASN A 75 -10.52 33.11 -1.65
CA ASN A 75 -11.93 33.44 -1.93
C ASN A 75 -12.92 32.63 -1.09
N TYR A 76 -12.51 31.44 -0.64
CA TYR A 76 -13.32 30.53 0.17
C TYR A 76 -12.53 30.05 1.40
N PRO A 77 -12.14 30.95 2.31
CA PRO A 77 -11.47 30.56 3.54
C PRO A 77 -12.42 29.72 4.41
N THR A 78 -11.89 28.71 5.09
CA THR A 78 -12.64 27.86 6.02
C THR A 78 -11.83 27.66 7.31
N ALA A 79 -12.45 27.06 8.32
CA ALA A 79 -11.80 26.70 9.58
C ALA A 79 -10.48 25.91 9.34
N ILE A 80 -10.45 25.06 8.32
CA ILE A 80 -9.36 24.12 8.02
C ILE A 80 -8.47 24.55 6.84
N SER A 81 -8.62 25.77 6.31
CA SER A 81 -7.77 26.26 5.21
C SER A 81 -6.28 26.15 5.54
N PRO A 82 -5.45 25.48 4.72
CA PRO A 82 -4.03 25.32 4.96
C PRO A 82 -3.23 26.53 4.45
N ARG A 83 -1.97 26.61 4.86
CA ARG A 83 -0.99 27.55 4.27
C ARG A 83 -0.55 27.03 2.89
N PRO A 84 -0.83 27.73 1.78
CA PRO A 84 -0.60 27.21 0.43
C PRO A 84 0.85 26.79 0.14
N SER A 85 1.82 27.51 0.69
CA SER A 85 3.24 27.21 0.50
C SER A 85 3.64 25.83 1.07
N LEU A 86 3.06 25.44 2.21
CA LEU A 86 3.36 24.16 2.85
C LEU A 86 2.71 22.98 2.11
N ILE A 87 1.52 23.20 1.54
CA ILE A 87 0.86 22.21 0.68
C ILE A 87 1.61 22.05 -0.64
N ALA A 88 2.11 23.14 -1.22
CA ALA A 88 2.94 23.05 -2.43
C ALA A 88 4.19 22.18 -2.21
N ILE A 89 4.88 22.34 -1.07
CA ILE A 89 6.02 21.48 -0.71
C ILE A 89 5.58 20.02 -0.58
N TYR A 90 4.45 19.76 0.07
CA TYR A 90 3.90 18.40 0.21
C TYR A 90 3.58 17.77 -1.16
N VAL A 91 2.95 18.53 -2.07
CA VAL A 91 2.63 18.07 -3.43
C VAL A 91 3.90 17.79 -4.24
N ILE A 92 4.92 18.64 -4.12
CA ILE A 92 6.23 18.40 -4.74
C ILE A 92 6.84 17.08 -4.23
N ALA A 93 6.76 16.82 -2.92
CA ALA A 93 7.23 15.56 -2.34
C ALA A 93 6.47 14.34 -2.87
N ILE A 94 5.14 14.43 -3.04
CA ILE A 94 4.35 13.37 -3.71
C ILE A 94 4.88 13.12 -5.12
N TYR A 95 5.01 14.16 -5.95
CA TYR A 95 5.44 14.00 -7.33
C TYR A 95 6.87 13.47 -7.45
N ALA A 96 7.80 13.94 -6.62
CA ALA A 96 9.15 13.38 -6.53
C ALA A 96 9.11 11.87 -6.17
N GLY A 97 8.28 11.49 -5.20
CA GLY A 97 8.12 10.08 -4.85
C GLY A 97 7.48 9.25 -5.96
N GLN A 98 6.49 9.78 -6.69
CA GLN A 98 5.88 9.09 -7.84
C GLN A 98 6.85 8.96 -9.02
N ILE A 99 7.71 9.95 -9.27
CA ILE A 99 8.81 9.82 -10.25
C ILE A 99 9.75 8.69 -9.83
N GLY A 100 10.14 8.65 -8.55
CA GLY A 100 10.95 7.56 -7.99
C GLY A 100 10.29 6.18 -8.18
N TYR A 101 8.98 6.09 -7.96
CA TYR A 101 8.19 4.89 -8.24
C TYR A 101 8.24 4.48 -9.72
N CYS A 102 8.07 5.44 -10.64
CA CYS A 102 8.19 5.18 -12.09
C CYS A 102 9.60 4.72 -12.49
N LEU A 103 10.65 5.31 -11.91
CA LEU A 103 12.03 4.87 -12.14
C LEU A 103 12.26 3.45 -11.64
N LEU A 104 11.72 3.09 -10.47
CA LEU A 104 11.78 1.71 -9.98
C LEU A 104 11.06 0.73 -10.90
N LEU A 105 9.90 1.09 -11.46
CA LEU A 105 9.19 0.22 -12.42
C LEU A 105 10.06 -0.14 -13.64
N VAL A 106 10.76 0.86 -14.18
CA VAL A 106 11.62 0.69 -15.35
C VAL A 106 12.91 -0.06 -15.00
N LEU A 107 13.52 0.24 -13.86
CA LEU A 107 14.82 -0.31 -13.46
C LEU A 107 14.72 -1.69 -12.76
N ALA A 108 13.56 -2.03 -12.19
CA ALA A 108 13.39 -3.29 -11.46
C ALA A 108 13.53 -4.50 -12.40
N ARG A 109 14.61 -5.27 -12.22
CA ARG A 109 14.83 -6.51 -12.97
C ARG A 109 14.06 -7.71 -12.41
N LYS A 110 13.61 -7.64 -11.15
CA LYS A 110 12.92 -8.75 -10.47
C LYS A 110 11.46 -8.86 -10.93
N THR A 111 11.10 -10.04 -11.41
CA THR A 111 9.76 -10.38 -11.92
C THR A 111 8.67 -10.31 -10.83
N GLU A 112 9.01 -10.65 -9.59
CA GLU A 112 8.07 -10.55 -8.45
C GLU A 112 7.65 -9.11 -8.18
N THR A 113 8.61 -8.19 -8.11
CA THR A 113 8.35 -6.75 -7.91
C THR A 113 7.51 -6.21 -9.06
N LYS A 114 7.85 -6.56 -10.31
CA LYS A 114 7.06 -6.15 -11.49
C LYS A 114 5.62 -6.64 -11.42
N ARG A 115 5.38 -7.91 -11.08
CA ARG A 115 4.03 -8.48 -11.03
C ARG A 115 3.14 -7.82 -9.98
N THR A 116 3.67 -7.56 -8.80
CA THR A 116 2.92 -6.85 -7.74
C THR A 116 2.59 -5.43 -8.16
N LEU A 117 3.57 -4.74 -8.75
CA LEU A 117 3.41 -3.37 -9.19
C LEU A 117 2.42 -3.23 -10.35
N THR A 118 2.42 -4.15 -11.32
CA THR A 118 1.49 -4.06 -12.45
C THR A 118 0.09 -4.53 -12.09
N LYS A 119 -0.05 -5.61 -11.32
CA LYS A 119 -1.37 -6.20 -11.06
C LYS A 119 -2.14 -5.61 -9.89
N GLY A 120 -1.45 -5.16 -8.84
CA GLY A 120 -2.10 -4.72 -7.60
C GLY A 120 -2.29 -3.21 -7.47
N VAL A 121 -1.38 -2.43 -8.07
CA VAL A 121 -1.19 -1.01 -7.71
C VAL A 121 -1.13 -0.09 -8.94
N GLY A 122 -0.57 -0.57 -10.06
CA GLY A 122 -0.33 0.26 -11.23
C GLY A 122 -1.59 0.84 -11.85
N LEU A 123 -2.63 0.02 -12.05
CA LEU A 123 -3.88 0.50 -12.67
C LEU A 123 -4.63 1.50 -11.79
N SER A 124 -4.73 1.23 -10.49
CA SER A 124 -5.40 2.13 -9.54
C SER A 124 -4.63 3.43 -9.35
N LEU A 125 -3.29 3.40 -9.40
CA LEU A 125 -2.47 4.61 -9.38
C LEU A 125 -2.60 5.44 -10.66
N VAL A 126 -2.65 4.80 -11.83
CA VAL A 126 -2.95 5.47 -13.11
C VAL A 126 -4.31 6.16 -13.02
N ALA A 127 -5.34 5.46 -12.56
CA ALA A 127 -6.68 6.02 -12.38
C ALA A 127 -6.65 7.19 -11.37
N ALA A 128 -5.94 7.05 -10.25
CA ALA A 128 -5.78 8.12 -9.26
C ALA A 128 -5.13 9.38 -9.85
N ASN A 129 -4.13 9.22 -10.72
CA ASN A 129 -3.51 10.35 -11.42
C ASN A 129 -4.47 11.08 -12.36
N TRP A 130 -5.27 10.33 -13.12
CA TRP A 130 -6.31 10.91 -13.98
C TRP A 130 -7.40 11.62 -13.17
N VAL A 131 -7.88 11.01 -12.09
CA VAL A 131 -8.87 11.60 -11.19
C VAL A 131 -8.33 12.86 -10.52
N MET A 132 -7.06 12.87 -10.11
CA MET A 132 -6.40 14.05 -9.55
C MET A 132 -6.26 15.19 -10.57
N ALA A 133 -5.96 14.86 -11.83
CA ALA A 133 -5.91 15.84 -12.92
C ALA A 133 -7.31 16.45 -13.18
N ALA A 134 -8.33 15.61 -13.29
CA ALA A 134 -9.72 16.03 -13.46
C ALA A 134 -10.21 16.87 -12.26
N TRP A 135 -9.81 16.49 -11.04
CA TRP A 135 -10.09 17.25 -9.83
C TRP A 135 -9.51 18.66 -9.93
N ALA A 136 -8.25 18.82 -10.34
CA ALA A 136 -7.63 20.13 -10.45
C ALA A 136 -8.39 21.05 -11.43
N VAL A 137 -8.87 20.50 -12.55
CA VAL A 137 -9.72 21.23 -13.51
C VAL A 137 -11.06 21.61 -12.88
N ALA A 138 -11.76 20.65 -12.27
CA ALA A 138 -13.05 20.89 -11.61
C ALA A 138 -12.94 21.94 -10.50
N TRP A 139 -11.85 21.89 -9.73
CA TRP A 139 -11.52 22.86 -8.69
C TRP A 139 -11.39 24.26 -9.24
N VAL A 140 -10.53 24.46 -10.25
CA VAL A 140 -10.31 25.77 -10.89
C VAL A 140 -11.57 26.32 -11.55
N MET A 141 -12.42 25.45 -12.11
CA MET A 141 -13.74 25.81 -12.65
C MET A 141 -14.80 26.10 -11.58
N GLN A 142 -14.43 26.08 -10.29
CA GLN A 142 -15.33 26.26 -9.14
C GLN A 142 -16.48 25.24 -9.08
N GLY A 143 -16.31 24.08 -9.72
CA GLY A 143 -17.23 22.95 -9.64
C GLY A 143 -17.05 22.19 -8.33
N PHE A 144 -17.31 22.83 -7.17
CA PHE A 144 -16.97 22.28 -5.85
C PHE A 144 -17.64 20.93 -5.56
N LEU A 145 -18.89 20.73 -6.00
CA LEU A 145 -19.56 19.44 -5.90
C LEU A 145 -18.82 18.35 -6.70
N ALA A 146 -18.51 18.63 -7.97
CA ALA A 146 -17.77 17.72 -8.83
C ALA A 146 -16.37 17.44 -8.26
N SER A 147 -15.68 18.47 -7.78
CA SER A 147 -14.40 18.35 -7.07
C SER A 147 -14.50 17.40 -5.87
N THR A 148 -15.53 17.57 -5.03
CA THR A 148 -15.73 16.74 -3.84
C THR A 148 -16.00 15.27 -4.21
N ILE A 149 -16.80 15.02 -5.25
CA ILE A 149 -17.04 13.67 -5.77
C ILE A 149 -15.74 13.05 -6.29
N LEU A 150 -14.97 13.78 -7.09
CA LEU A 150 -13.68 13.32 -7.63
C LEU A 150 -12.68 13.01 -6.51
N LEU A 151 -12.62 13.83 -5.46
CA LEU A 151 -11.78 13.56 -4.29
C LEU A 151 -12.24 12.33 -3.51
N GLY A 152 -13.54 12.09 -3.40
CA GLY A 152 -14.08 10.86 -2.82
C GLY A 152 -13.65 9.62 -3.61
N ILE A 153 -13.78 9.66 -4.94
CA ILE A 153 -13.30 8.60 -5.84
C ILE A 153 -11.78 8.41 -5.69
N LEU A 154 -11.02 9.49 -5.62
CA LEU A 154 -9.57 9.46 -5.44
C LEU A 154 -9.17 8.76 -4.14
N ILE A 155 -9.84 9.07 -3.02
CA ILE A 155 -9.59 8.43 -1.73
C ILE A 155 -9.86 6.93 -1.82
N VAL A 156 -10.97 6.50 -2.46
CA VAL A 156 -11.30 5.08 -2.62
C VAL A 156 -10.23 4.36 -3.45
N LEU A 157 -9.80 4.94 -4.57
CA LEU A 157 -8.74 4.36 -5.42
C LEU A 157 -7.40 4.22 -4.67
N LEU A 158 -7.03 5.24 -3.90
CA LEU A 158 -5.78 5.25 -3.13
C LEU A 158 -5.86 4.32 -1.92
N LEU A 159 -7.03 4.21 -1.27
CA LEU A 159 -7.26 3.26 -0.19
C LEU A 159 -7.17 1.83 -0.71
N TYR A 160 -7.82 1.53 -1.83
CA TYR A 160 -7.71 0.23 -2.51
C TYR A 160 -6.24 -0.12 -2.83
N SER A 161 -5.49 0.84 -3.38
CA SER A 161 -4.06 0.66 -3.68
C SER A 161 -3.24 0.35 -2.42
N ASN A 162 -3.51 1.05 -1.31
CA ASN A 162 -2.81 0.86 -0.05
C ASN A 162 -3.18 -0.48 0.64
N LEU A 163 -4.44 -0.90 0.54
CA LEU A 163 -4.89 -2.21 1.04
C LEU A 163 -4.27 -3.36 0.25
N ASN A 164 -4.25 -3.26 -1.09
CA ASN A 164 -3.58 -4.24 -1.93
C ASN A 164 -2.08 -4.33 -1.62
N LEU A 165 -1.41 -3.19 -1.44
CA LEU A 165 -0.01 -3.18 -1.00
C LEU A 165 0.17 -3.88 0.34
N LEU A 166 -0.74 -3.67 1.29
CA LEU A 166 -0.64 -4.29 2.60
C LEU A 166 -0.84 -5.81 2.55
N VAL A 167 -1.74 -6.30 1.70
CA VAL A 167 -2.06 -7.73 1.57
C VAL A 167 -1.00 -8.46 0.74
N TYR A 168 -0.62 -7.92 -0.43
CA TYR A 168 0.25 -8.61 -1.37
C TYR A 168 1.74 -8.28 -1.19
N HIS A 169 2.08 -7.18 -0.53
CA HIS A 169 3.47 -6.75 -0.34
C HIS A 169 3.67 -6.06 1.00
N ALA A 170 3.48 -6.83 2.08
CA ALA A 170 3.68 -6.31 3.42
C ALA A 170 5.09 -5.70 3.57
N PRO A 171 5.20 -4.49 4.16
CA PRO A 171 6.48 -3.80 4.28
C PRO A 171 7.45 -4.62 5.14
N THR A 172 8.54 -5.09 4.51
CA THR A 172 9.58 -5.89 5.17
C THR A 172 10.81 -5.02 5.45
N ARG A 173 11.38 -5.13 6.65
CA ARG A 173 12.56 -4.35 7.06
C ARG A 173 13.82 -4.65 6.25
N SER A 174 13.85 -5.77 5.52
CA SER A 174 14.96 -6.17 4.68
C SER A 174 15.08 -5.35 3.40
N ARG A 175 14.06 -4.57 3.01
CA ARG A 175 14.04 -3.78 1.77
C ARG A 175 13.59 -2.33 2.02
N PRO A 176 14.43 -1.49 2.64
CA PRO A 176 14.04 -0.12 3.02
C PRO A 176 13.74 0.77 1.81
N PHE A 177 14.41 0.56 0.68
CA PHE A 177 14.16 1.33 -0.55
C PHE A 177 12.79 1.03 -1.17
N ASP A 178 12.34 -0.23 -1.14
CA ASP A 178 11.00 -0.60 -1.60
C ASP A 178 9.93 0.09 -0.74
N ILE A 179 10.15 0.17 0.58
CA ILE A 179 9.25 0.92 1.49
C ILE A 179 9.24 2.42 1.15
N ALA A 180 10.41 3.03 0.97
CA ALA A 180 10.54 4.46 0.72
C ALA A 180 9.95 4.89 -0.63
N LEU A 181 10.11 4.08 -1.68
CA LEU A 181 9.76 4.48 -3.04
C LEU A 181 8.46 3.86 -3.56
N ILE A 182 7.91 2.85 -2.90
CA ILE A 182 6.60 2.27 -3.25
C ILE A 182 5.55 2.72 -2.24
N HIS A 183 5.74 2.41 -0.96
CA HIS A 183 4.71 2.67 0.04
C HIS A 183 4.61 4.16 0.39
N ALA A 184 5.74 4.86 0.51
CA ALA A 184 5.72 6.24 0.94
C ALA A 184 4.93 7.16 -0.01
N PRO A 185 5.22 7.23 -1.33
CA PRO A 185 4.49 8.14 -2.22
C PRO A 185 2.98 7.85 -2.26
N LEU A 186 2.58 6.58 -2.24
CA LEU A 186 1.17 6.19 -2.22
C LEU A 186 0.46 6.58 -0.93
N ARG A 187 1.14 6.48 0.22
CA ARG A 187 0.60 6.94 1.50
C ARG A 187 0.53 8.46 1.58
N PHE A 188 1.58 9.17 1.19
CA PHE A 188 1.57 10.63 1.09
C PHE A 188 0.41 11.10 0.19
N PHE A 189 0.23 10.42 -0.95
CA PHE A 189 -0.83 10.74 -1.90
C PHE A 189 -2.23 10.41 -1.36
N LEU A 190 -2.40 9.38 -0.52
CA LEU A 190 -3.67 9.09 0.16
C LEU A 190 -3.98 10.11 1.27
N ILE A 191 -2.98 10.45 2.08
CA ILE A 191 -3.16 11.27 3.29
C ILE A 191 -3.57 12.70 2.94
N LEU A 192 -3.03 13.28 1.86
CA LEU A 192 -3.37 14.64 1.44
C LEU A 192 -4.88 14.83 1.13
N PRO A 193 -5.51 14.06 0.22
CA PRO A 193 -6.92 14.19 -0.05
C PRO A 193 -7.77 13.77 1.14
N ALA A 194 -7.44 12.67 1.84
CA ALA A 194 -8.21 12.20 2.97
C ALA A 194 -8.23 13.18 4.15
N SER A 195 -7.08 13.79 4.45
CA SER A 195 -6.93 14.63 5.64
C SER A 195 -7.23 16.10 5.40
N LEU A 196 -7.13 16.55 4.14
CA LEU A 196 -7.19 17.98 3.84
C LEU A 196 -8.05 18.30 2.61
N LEU A 197 -7.74 17.80 1.42
CA LEU A 197 -8.42 18.29 0.20
C LEU A 197 -9.91 17.95 0.20
N PHE A 198 -10.27 16.72 0.57
CA PHE A 198 -11.68 16.29 0.60
C PHE A 198 -12.47 17.06 1.67
N PRO A 199 -12.04 17.10 2.94
CA PRO A 199 -12.70 17.92 3.93
C PRO A 199 -12.81 19.39 3.52
N TYR A 200 -11.75 19.95 2.94
CA TYR A 200 -11.74 21.34 2.52
C TYR A 200 -12.74 21.62 1.38
N SER A 201 -12.75 20.77 0.35
CA SER A 201 -13.72 20.83 -0.75
C SER A 201 -15.16 20.65 -0.27
N LEU A 202 -15.38 19.74 0.69
CA LEU A 202 -16.68 19.51 1.31
C LEU A 202 -17.17 20.74 2.08
N PHE A 203 -16.30 21.42 2.84
CA PHE A 203 -16.68 22.64 3.57
C PHE A 203 -17.14 23.73 2.62
N ILE A 204 -16.43 23.94 1.50
CA ILE A 204 -16.84 24.92 0.50
C ILE A 204 -18.17 24.51 -0.14
N THR A 205 -18.31 23.23 -0.50
CA THR A 205 -19.54 22.70 -1.12
C THR A 205 -20.77 22.87 -0.21
N LEU A 206 -20.60 22.70 1.11
CA LEU A 206 -21.65 22.87 2.11
C LEU A 206 -21.87 24.34 2.51
N GLY A 207 -21.14 25.30 1.92
CA GLY A 207 -21.25 26.71 2.27
C GLY A 207 -20.65 27.07 3.64
N LEU A 208 -19.82 26.20 4.23
CA LEU A 208 -19.12 26.41 5.51
C LEU A 208 -17.84 27.27 5.34
N SER A 209 -17.83 28.15 4.34
CA SER A 209 -16.75 29.11 4.10
C SER A 209 -17.07 30.46 4.74
N TYR A 210 -16.03 31.25 4.98
CA TYR A 210 -16.13 32.60 5.52
C TYR A 210 -16.13 33.62 4.39
N ASP A 211 -16.80 34.74 4.63
CA ASP A 211 -16.66 35.91 3.77
C ASP A 211 -15.21 36.43 3.87
N PRO A 212 -14.45 36.48 2.77
CA PRO A 212 -13.08 36.98 2.77
C PRO A 212 -12.94 38.40 3.36
N ALA A 213 -13.95 39.25 3.18
CA ALA A 213 -13.95 40.63 3.66
C ALA A 213 -14.06 40.72 5.19
N HIS A 214 -14.73 39.76 5.81
CA HIS A 214 -14.98 39.70 7.25
C HIS A 214 -14.28 38.53 7.94
N ALA A 215 -13.38 37.84 7.23
CA ALA A 215 -12.64 36.72 7.77
C ALA A 215 -12.04 37.05 9.14
N PRO A 216 -11.36 38.20 9.37
CA PRO A 216 -10.74 38.60 10.65
C PRO A 216 -11.62 38.57 11.90
N THR A 217 -12.95 38.63 11.74
CA THR A 217 -13.87 38.81 12.86
C THR A 217 -14.85 37.65 13.04
N GLN A 218 -14.96 36.74 12.06
CA GLN A 218 -15.96 35.66 12.05
C GLN A 218 -15.40 34.25 12.33
N TYR A 219 -14.22 34.13 12.95
CA TYR A 219 -13.57 32.83 13.17
C TYR A 219 -14.30 31.86 14.10
N SER A 220 -15.24 32.33 14.92
CA SER A 220 -16.10 31.45 15.73
C SER A 220 -17.17 30.74 14.89
N ARG A 221 -17.43 31.22 13.68
CA ARG A 221 -18.43 30.61 12.79
C ARG A 221 -17.91 29.25 12.31
N HIS A 222 -18.76 28.22 12.41
CA HIS A 222 -18.43 26.84 12.01
C HIS A 222 -17.20 26.21 12.71
N GLU A 223 -16.76 26.76 13.84
CA GLU A 223 -15.56 26.27 14.54
C GLU A 223 -15.69 24.81 14.98
N TRP A 224 -16.90 24.40 15.40
CA TRP A 224 -17.19 23.04 15.85
C TRP A 224 -17.19 22.02 14.71
N ALA A 225 -17.64 22.41 13.52
CA ALA A 225 -17.55 21.55 12.34
C ALA A 225 -16.08 21.32 11.95
N GLY A 226 -15.28 22.40 11.92
CA GLY A 226 -13.84 22.32 11.71
C GLY A 226 -13.15 21.44 12.75
N PHE A 227 -13.47 21.65 14.03
CA PHE A 227 -12.94 20.88 15.14
C PHE A 227 -13.26 19.39 15.01
N GLY A 228 -14.53 19.02 14.79
CA GLY A 228 -14.94 17.62 14.70
C GLY A 228 -14.24 16.87 13.58
N VAL A 229 -14.07 17.51 12.43
CA VAL A 229 -13.38 16.92 11.27
C VAL A 229 -11.88 16.78 11.52
N VAL A 230 -11.22 17.83 12.01
CA VAL A 230 -9.79 17.81 12.34
C VAL A 230 -9.51 16.77 13.42
N LEU A 231 -10.29 16.76 14.50
CA LEU A 231 -10.16 15.77 15.57
C LEU A 231 -10.36 14.35 15.04
N GLY A 232 -11.43 14.10 14.29
CA GLY A 232 -11.75 12.77 13.77
C GLY A 232 -10.66 12.21 12.85
N ILE A 233 -10.20 13.01 11.89
CA ILE A 233 -9.14 12.61 10.96
C ILE A 233 -7.83 12.34 11.70
N ASN A 234 -7.45 13.22 12.63
CA ASN A 234 -6.22 13.06 13.40
C ASN A 234 -6.29 11.86 14.37
N LEU A 235 -7.45 11.56 14.97
CA LEU A 235 -7.63 10.36 15.78
C LEU A 235 -7.47 9.08 14.95
N VAL A 236 -8.05 9.05 13.74
CA VAL A 236 -7.85 7.94 12.80
C VAL A 236 -6.37 7.81 12.42
N GLY A 237 -5.71 8.92 12.10
CA GLY A 237 -4.28 8.94 11.80
C GLY A 237 -3.42 8.43 12.96
N LEU A 238 -3.70 8.88 14.18
CA LEU A 238 -3.05 8.42 15.41
C LEU A 238 -3.23 6.91 15.62
N LEU A 239 -4.45 6.40 15.42
CA LEU A 239 -4.74 4.97 15.54
C LEU A 239 -3.93 4.16 14.53
N VAL A 240 -3.86 4.60 13.27
CA VAL A 240 -3.03 3.96 12.24
C VAL A 240 -1.55 3.96 12.65
N ILE A 241 -1.04 5.08 13.15
CA ILE A 241 0.35 5.20 13.61
C ILE A 241 0.65 4.23 14.76
N ILE A 242 -0.22 4.14 15.77
CA ILE A 242 -0.01 3.25 16.93
C ILE A 242 -0.05 1.79 16.50
N LEU A 243 -1.08 1.38 15.74
CA LEU A 243 -1.30 -0.01 15.37
C LEU A 243 -0.28 -0.52 14.35
N ARG A 244 0.05 0.31 13.35
CA ARG A 244 0.92 -0.09 12.23
C ARG A 244 2.37 0.38 12.36
N ARG A 245 2.69 1.26 13.31
CA ARG A 245 4.02 1.89 13.46
C ARG A 245 4.49 2.54 12.15
N ASP A 246 3.57 3.22 11.48
CA ASP A 246 3.78 3.78 10.15
C ASP A 246 4.44 5.16 10.21
N ILE A 247 5.75 5.20 9.93
CA ILE A 247 6.56 6.43 9.94
C ILE A 247 6.07 7.41 8.88
N VAL A 248 5.69 6.92 7.70
CA VAL A 248 5.23 7.77 6.60
C VAL A 248 3.95 8.47 7.00
N TRP A 249 3.02 7.72 7.60
CA TRP A 249 1.75 8.30 8.07
C TRP A 249 1.98 9.37 9.14
N ALA A 250 2.90 9.13 10.09
CA ALA A 250 3.24 10.10 11.12
C ALA A 250 3.81 11.40 10.54
N VAL A 251 4.77 11.31 9.63
CA VAL A 251 5.38 12.49 8.99
C VAL A 251 4.35 13.26 8.17
N ALA A 252 3.57 12.55 7.36
CA ALA A 252 2.54 13.14 6.51
C ALA A 252 1.46 13.85 7.32
N ALA A 253 0.88 13.18 8.32
CA ALA A 253 -0.15 13.75 9.19
C ALA A 253 0.38 14.97 9.95
N THR A 254 1.60 14.88 10.51
CA THR A 254 2.25 16.02 11.18
C THR A 254 2.44 17.21 10.23
N TRP A 255 2.85 16.97 8.98
CA TRP A 255 3.00 18.05 8.00
C TRP A 255 1.67 18.71 7.64
N ILE A 256 0.60 17.93 7.52
CA ILE A 256 -0.75 18.48 7.31
C ILE A 256 -1.16 19.33 8.50
N CYS A 257 -0.97 18.88 9.75
CA CYS A 257 -1.25 19.69 10.93
C CYS A 257 -0.50 21.03 10.90
N VAL A 258 0.81 20.99 10.62
CA VAL A 258 1.66 22.19 10.46
C VAL A 258 1.13 23.10 9.38
N SER A 259 0.69 22.55 8.25
CA SER A 259 0.11 23.33 7.17
C SER A 259 -1.18 24.06 7.57
N VAL A 260 -2.04 23.43 8.38
CA VAL A 260 -3.32 24.00 8.82
C VAL A 260 -3.11 25.06 9.89
N PHE A 261 -2.37 24.77 10.96
CA PHE A 261 -2.20 25.73 12.05
C PHE A 261 -1.31 26.92 11.68
N SER A 262 -0.44 26.78 10.67
CA SER A 262 0.43 27.87 10.20
C SER A 262 -0.31 28.92 9.36
N ALA A 263 -1.51 28.61 8.86
CA ALA A 263 -2.38 29.62 8.26
C ALA A 263 -3.07 30.39 9.39
N ARG A 264 -2.88 31.71 9.46
CA ARG A 264 -3.48 32.54 10.50
C ARG A 264 -4.46 33.54 9.91
N PRO A 265 -5.46 33.95 10.71
CA PRO A 265 -5.82 33.42 12.04
C PRO A 265 -6.81 32.23 11.95
N LYS A 266 -7.03 31.53 13.08
CA LYS A 266 -7.77 30.26 13.15
C LYS A 266 -8.68 30.18 14.37
N PRO A 267 -9.81 29.44 14.28
CA PRO A 267 -10.61 29.13 15.45
C PRO A 267 -9.75 28.40 16.49
N ALA A 268 -9.87 28.81 17.76
CA ALA A 268 -9.11 28.23 18.87
C ALA A 268 -9.19 26.69 18.94
N PRO A 269 -10.38 26.03 18.84
CA PRO A 269 -10.45 24.58 18.99
C PRO A 269 -9.70 23.84 17.87
N VAL A 270 -9.77 24.32 16.62
CA VAL A 270 -9.00 23.76 15.50
C VAL A 270 -7.51 23.97 15.72
N TYR A 271 -7.11 25.20 16.07
CA TYR A 271 -5.71 25.55 16.25
C TYR A 271 -5.02 24.73 17.34
N ILE A 272 -5.66 24.59 18.51
CA ILE A 272 -5.16 23.79 19.63
C ILE A 272 -5.05 22.32 19.24
N THR A 273 -6.07 21.78 18.56
CA THR A 273 -6.09 20.38 18.12
C THR A 273 -4.94 20.08 17.17
N GLU A 274 -4.69 20.93 16.17
CA GLU A 274 -3.60 20.73 15.22
C GLU A 274 -2.22 20.76 15.90
N ILE A 275 -1.98 21.67 16.85
CA ILE A 275 -0.73 21.69 17.63
C ILE A 275 -0.58 20.39 18.44
N LEU A 276 -1.65 20.00 19.13
CA LEU A 276 -1.65 18.80 19.96
C LEU A 276 -1.26 17.57 19.13
N PHE A 277 -1.90 17.37 17.97
CA PHE A 277 -1.61 16.23 17.10
C PHE A 277 -0.27 16.32 16.39
N THR A 278 0.25 17.52 16.14
CA THR A 278 1.64 17.72 15.66
C THR A 278 2.66 17.09 16.61
N VAL A 279 2.40 17.12 17.92
CA VAL A 279 3.26 16.49 18.94
C VAL A 279 2.85 15.04 19.20
N MET A 280 1.56 14.73 19.24
CA MET A 280 1.08 13.37 19.54
C MET A 280 1.45 12.35 18.48
N HIS A 281 1.44 12.69 17.19
CA HIS A 281 1.81 11.75 16.13
C HIS A 281 3.24 11.19 16.27
N PRO A 282 4.31 12.02 16.34
CA PRO A 282 5.66 11.50 16.54
C PRO A 282 5.83 10.84 17.91
N LEU A 283 5.21 11.36 18.97
CA LEU A 283 5.27 10.77 20.30
C LEU A 283 4.65 9.36 20.33
N ALA A 284 3.48 9.19 19.72
CA ALA A 284 2.80 7.90 19.64
C ALA A 284 3.61 6.87 18.84
N LEU A 285 4.29 7.31 17.77
CA LEU A 285 5.21 6.45 17.02
C LEU A 285 6.37 5.98 17.91
N VAL A 286 7.01 6.88 18.65
CA VAL A 286 8.11 6.56 19.59
C VAL A 286 7.63 5.62 20.69
N CYS A 287 6.51 5.94 21.34
CA CYS A 287 5.91 5.10 22.37
C CYS A 287 5.58 3.69 21.85
N SER A 288 5.03 3.58 20.64
CA SER A 288 4.75 2.28 20.02
C SER A 288 6.02 1.47 19.73
N PHE A 289 7.11 2.12 19.31
CA PHE A 289 8.41 1.44 19.18
C PHE A 289 8.98 0.97 20.51
N ILE A 290 8.96 1.83 21.54
CA ILE A 290 9.44 1.50 22.89
C ILE A 290 8.64 0.33 23.46
N TRP A 291 7.30 0.35 23.33
CA TRP A 291 6.43 -0.71 23.80
C TRP A 291 6.80 -2.07 23.21
N VAL A 292 6.97 -2.14 21.88
CA VAL A 292 7.34 -3.39 21.21
C VAL A 292 8.73 -3.86 21.62
N TRP A 293 9.68 -2.93 21.75
CA TRP A 293 11.03 -3.26 22.18
C TRP A 293 11.08 -3.82 23.61
N LEU A 294 10.36 -3.19 24.55
CA LEU A 294 10.21 -3.68 25.92
C LEU A 294 9.52 -5.04 25.96
N HIS A 295 8.45 -5.22 25.18
CA HIS A 295 7.70 -6.47 25.20
C HIS A 295 8.48 -7.63 24.58
N LYS A 296 9.29 -7.39 23.54
CA LYS A 296 10.23 -8.39 22.98
C LYS A 296 11.29 -8.79 23.99
N ARG A 297 11.85 -7.85 24.75
CA ARG A 297 12.83 -8.16 25.82
C ARG A 297 12.23 -9.07 26.90
N ARG A 298 10.97 -8.83 27.29
CA ARG A 298 10.28 -9.66 28.29
C ARG A 298 9.94 -11.06 27.77
N ARG A 299 9.67 -11.22 26.46
CA ARG A 299 9.40 -12.55 25.86
C ARG A 299 10.66 -13.38 25.62
N GLY A 300 11.84 -12.75 25.50
CA GLY A 300 13.12 -13.47 25.39
C GLY A 300 13.59 -14.14 26.69
N THR A 301 12.94 -13.87 27.83
CA THR A 301 13.29 -14.46 29.14
C THR A 301 12.57 -15.78 29.43
N ILE A 302 11.51 -16.10 28.68
CA ILE A 302 10.84 -17.41 28.75
C ILE A 302 11.19 -18.16 27.47
N ALA A 303 12.47 -18.50 27.33
CA ALA A 303 12.84 -19.63 26.47
C ALA A 303 12.44 -20.90 27.25
N LEU A 304 11.47 -21.66 26.74
CA LEU A 304 11.29 -23.05 27.15
C LEU A 304 12.59 -23.79 26.82
N ARG A 305 13.45 -23.90 27.82
CA ARG A 305 14.64 -24.73 27.78
C ARG A 305 14.17 -26.19 27.91
N GLY A 306 13.80 -26.80 26.79
CA GLY A 306 13.41 -28.21 26.79
C GLY A 306 12.64 -28.65 25.55
N GLU A 307 13.23 -28.57 24.36
CA GLU A 307 12.81 -29.39 23.21
C GLU A 307 13.91 -29.51 22.13
N GLU A 308 15.18 -29.37 22.53
CA GLU A 308 16.34 -29.72 21.70
C GLU A 308 17.21 -30.68 22.52
N GLY A 309 16.81 -31.96 22.59
CA GLY A 309 17.56 -32.93 23.40
C GLY A 309 16.96 -34.32 23.55
N GLU A 310 16.17 -34.82 22.60
CA GLU A 310 15.81 -36.24 22.57
C GLU A 310 15.83 -36.77 21.13
N ARG A 311 17.00 -36.64 20.48
CA ARG A 311 17.43 -37.64 19.52
C ARG A 311 18.04 -38.77 20.34
N VAL A 312 17.21 -39.72 20.73
CA VAL A 312 17.67 -41.02 21.23
C VAL A 312 18.57 -41.61 20.16
N ASN A 313 19.86 -41.72 20.47
CA ASN A 313 20.82 -42.52 19.71
C ASN A 313 20.36 -43.99 19.78
N VAL A 314 19.56 -44.43 18.82
CA VAL A 314 19.19 -45.85 18.67
C VAL A 314 20.27 -46.62 17.89
N ASP A 315 21.24 -45.94 17.30
CA ASP A 315 22.22 -46.58 16.40
C ASP A 315 23.49 -47.12 17.10
N ALA A 316 23.66 -46.90 18.42
CA ALA A 316 24.86 -47.35 19.15
C ALA A 316 24.70 -48.69 19.89
N GLU A 317 23.47 -49.21 20.04
CA GLU A 317 23.21 -50.43 20.81
C GLU A 317 23.03 -51.68 19.93
N VAL A 318 22.81 -51.50 18.62
CA VAL A 318 22.73 -52.61 17.65
C VAL A 318 24.12 -53.11 17.23
N GLU A 319 25.15 -52.28 17.28
CA GLU A 319 26.51 -52.68 16.86
C GLU A 319 27.24 -53.52 17.92
N ASN A 320 26.87 -53.42 19.21
CA ASN A 320 27.50 -54.21 20.29
C ASN A 320 26.83 -55.58 20.53
N GLN A 321 25.62 -55.83 20.02
CA GLN A 321 24.99 -57.17 20.08
C GLN A 321 25.32 -58.06 18.87
N ALA A 322 25.80 -57.51 17.76
CA ALA A 322 26.24 -58.28 16.60
C ALA A 322 27.67 -58.86 16.75
N ALA A 323 28.44 -58.41 17.75
CA ALA A 323 29.82 -58.85 17.96
C ALA A 323 29.96 -60.15 18.80
N VAL A 324 28.86 -60.71 19.33
CA VAL A 324 28.89 -61.88 20.23
C VAL A 324 28.42 -63.18 19.55
N THR A 325 27.88 -63.12 18.32
CA THR A 325 27.37 -64.29 17.59
C THR A 325 27.88 -64.31 16.14
N GLY A 326 29.12 -64.72 15.94
CA GLY A 326 29.72 -64.76 14.60
C GLY A 326 30.95 -65.66 14.44
N GLY A 327 30.97 -66.82 15.09
CA GLY A 327 31.95 -67.86 14.79
C GLY A 327 31.42 -68.80 13.69
N ALA A 328 32.17 -68.86 12.58
CA ALA A 328 32.27 -69.93 11.57
C ALA A 328 31.80 -69.61 10.13
N ALA A 329 32.79 -69.68 9.22
CA ALA A 329 32.79 -70.09 7.80
C ALA A 329 33.55 -69.08 6.92
N ARG A 330 34.83 -69.34 6.54
CA ARG A 330 35.24 -69.97 5.26
C ARG A 330 34.40 -69.46 4.08
N GLY A 331 34.89 -68.73 3.07
CA GLY A 331 36.21 -68.71 2.45
C GLY A 331 36.13 -69.27 1.03
N HIS A 332 35.71 -68.46 0.04
CA HIS A 332 35.90 -68.67 -1.42
C HIS A 332 35.44 -67.40 -2.17
N GLY A 333 36.34 -66.68 -2.86
CA GLY A 333 36.52 -66.79 -4.32
C GLY A 333 35.68 -65.71 -5.05
N ALA A 334 36.21 -64.52 -5.28
CA ALA A 334 36.91 -64.09 -6.51
C ALA A 334 36.01 -63.80 -7.73
N ASN A 335 36.06 -62.52 -8.13
CA ASN A 335 36.12 -61.99 -9.51
C ASN A 335 34.83 -61.53 -10.22
N GLY A 336 34.85 -60.28 -10.70
CA GLY A 336 34.43 -59.99 -12.09
C GLY A 336 33.21 -59.10 -12.34
N ASN A 337 33.34 -57.79 -12.10
CA ASN A 337 33.12 -56.72 -13.10
C ASN A 337 31.83 -56.73 -13.97
N ARG A 338 30.85 -55.82 -13.71
CA ARG A 338 30.12 -55.05 -14.76
C ARG A 338 29.14 -53.98 -14.23
N ARG A 339 29.47 -52.72 -14.54
CA ARG A 339 28.62 -51.59 -15.01
C ARG A 339 27.18 -51.42 -14.48
N ARG A 340 26.95 -50.30 -13.79
CA ARG A 340 25.90 -49.27 -13.97
C ARG A 340 26.01 -48.34 -12.74
N GLY A 341 26.27 -47.05 -12.86
CA GLY A 341 25.43 -46.05 -13.53
C GLY A 341 24.99 -45.11 -12.41
N GLU A 342 25.51 -43.88 -12.43
CA GLU A 342 25.32 -42.84 -11.43
C GLU A 342 23.84 -42.50 -11.23
N GLU A 343 23.32 -42.66 -10.00
CA GLU A 343 22.04 -42.08 -9.57
C GLU A 343 22.34 -41.02 -8.50
N GLY A 344 22.17 -39.76 -8.90
CA GLY A 344 22.16 -38.60 -8.00
C GLY A 344 20.86 -38.54 -7.16
N PRO A 345 20.79 -37.61 -6.20
CA PRO A 345 19.74 -37.59 -5.19
C PRO A 345 18.35 -37.33 -5.79
N ARG A 346 17.42 -38.21 -5.39
CA ARG A 346 16.00 -38.27 -5.76
C ARG A 346 15.27 -37.00 -5.30
N GLU A 347 14.64 -36.27 -6.23
CA GLU A 347 13.68 -35.21 -5.88
C GLU A 347 12.47 -35.82 -5.16
N VAL A 348 12.10 -35.19 -4.04
CA VAL A 348 10.94 -35.58 -3.23
C VAL A 348 9.69 -35.00 -3.89
N ASP A 349 8.79 -35.89 -4.28
CA ASP A 349 7.47 -35.55 -4.82
C ASP A 349 6.64 -34.84 -3.73
N VAL A 350 6.29 -33.59 -4.00
CA VAL A 350 5.61 -32.69 -3.04
C VAL A 350 4.09 -32.89 -3.06
N ASP A 351 3.55 -33.65 -4.02
CA ASP A 351 2.11 -33.82 -4.20
C ASP A 351 1.52 -34.99 -3.38
N GLY A 352 2.35 -35.68 -2.58
CA GLY A 352 1.92 -36.76 -1.68
C GLY A 352 1.70 -36.37 -0.21
N VAL A 353 1.88 -35.09 0.15
CA VAL A 353 1.93 -34.66 1.58
C VAL A 353 0.64 -34.00 2.09
N TRP A 354 -0.38 -33.81 1.25
CA TRP A 354 -1.66 -33.23 1.67
C TRP A 354 -2.88 -33.98 1.12
N GLY A 355 -2.97 -35.26 1.47
CA GLY A 355 -4.24 -35.99 1.44
C GLY A 355 -5.25 -35.46 2.45
#